data_AF-A0A523MC66-F1
#
_entry.id   AF-A0A523MC66-F1
#
_cell.length_a   1.000
_cell.length_b   1.000
_cell.length_c   1.000
_cell.angle_alpha   90.00
_cell.angle_beta   90.00
_cell.angle_gamma   90.00
#
_symmetry.space_group_name_H-M   'P 1'
#
loop_
_entity.id
_entity.type
_entity.pdbx_description
1 polymer ?
#
loop_
_entity_poly.entity_id
_entity_poly.type
_entity_poly.pdbx_seq_one_letter_code
_entity_poly.pdbx_strand_id
1 'polypeptide(L)'
;MLFTTNTSPSRPAKRHRVSYNASREKRVIKPLWPCISRARQARQIRFRVLNNSVKFYHKEALPRRVPGRSNGYTSRRSLGRLFHRANPHERVIRIVSQRIDALICPRWTIAVEPDTKVQEDLVVAIDKGRILALLTRAEATERFEPDALHERPDHVLLPGLVNAHTHAAMCLMRGYADDVPLSVWLKERIWPAETSLVSPDFVADGTRLAVAEMLRGGTSCFADMYFFPNKVADVAVETGIRAAVGMIAIEFPSSWAATPDEYISKGLAVHDAYRANPLVSTFFAPHAPYSVSDQTLLRIRQLADELEVPVQMHVHETAQEVEDAISESGQRPLQRLEELGLLNSALIAVHATQLLDSEIEALALAGSSVVHCPRSNLKLASGACPVAELLAAGVNIALGTDGAASNNRLDLWAEMNTAALFGKQIAQNPE
;
A
#
# COMPACT_ATOMS: atom_id res chain seq x y z
N MET A 1 68.60 -20.45 -18.36
CA MET A 1 67.90 -21.73 -18.60
C MET A 1 66.90 -21.52 -19.73
N LEU A 2 66.98 -22.41 -20.73
CA LEU A 2 66.13 -22.59 -21.91
C LEU A 2 64.61 -22.66 -21.55
N PHE A 3 63.59 -22.45 -22.40
CA PHE A 3 63.39 -22.69 -23.83
C PHE A 3 62.30 -21.76 -24.42
N THR A 4 62.38 -21.58 -25.74
CA THR A 4 61.46 -20.96 -26.70
C THR A 4 60.14 -21.72 -26.90
N THR A 5 59.06 -21.04 -27.34
CA THR A 5 58.21 -21.52 -28.46
C THR A 5 57.58 -20.38 -29.26
N ASN A 6 57.64 -20.55 -30.58
CA ASN A 6 57.05 -19.76 -31.66
C ASN A 6 55.66 -20.34 -32.00
N THR A 7 54.71 -19.54 -32.50
CA THR A 7 53.88 -19.87 -33.68
C THR A 7 52.96 -18.71 -34.11
N SER A 8 52.72 -18.67 -35.43
CA SER A 8 52.23 -17.59 -36.30
C SER A 8 50.69 -17.42 -36.34
N PRO A 9 50.13 -16.33 -36.89
CA PRO A 9 48.68 -16.05 -36.91
C PRO A 9 48.00 -16.51 -38.21
N SER A 10 46.72 -16.89 -38.13
CA SER A 10 45.87 -17.22 -39.29
C SER A 10 44.63 -16.33 -39.39
N ARG A 11 44.28 -16.01 -40.64
CA ARG A 11 43.30 -15.03 -41.14
C ARG A 11 41.83 -15.48 -41.03
N PRO A 12 40.84 -14.56 -41.21
CA PRO A 12 39.44 -14.77 -40.84
C PRO A 12 38.58 -15.47 -41.92
N ALA A 13 37.54 -16.16 -41.47
CA ALA A 13 36.56 -16.82 -42.31
C ALA A 13 35.41 -15.88 -42.73
N LYS A 14 35.15 -15.83 -44.03
CA LYS A 14 33.98 -15.19 -44.67
C LYS A 14 32.70 -15.94 -44.30
N ARG A 15 31.62 -15.23 -43.97
CA ARG A 15 30.25 -15.77 -44.01
C ARG A 15 29.37 -14.94 -44.95
N HIS A 16 28.59 -15.68 -45.73
CA HIS A 16 27.80 -15.26 -46.86
C HIS A 16 26.60 -14.38 -46.48
N ARG A 17 26.35 -13.35 -47.29
CA ARG A 17 25.06 -12.66 -47.41
C ARG A 17 24.07 -13.55 -48.14
N VAL A 18 22.87 -13.69 -47.60
CA VAL A 18 21.67 -14.08 -48.36
C VAL A 18 20.65 -12.96 -48.18
N SER A 19 20.31 -12.32 -49.28
CA SER A 19 19.21 -11.38 -49.43
C SER A 19 17.93 -12.14 -49.76
N TYR A 20 16.81 -11.78 -49.13
CA TYR A 20 15.48 -11.99 -49.69
C TYR A 20 14.64 -10.73 -49.52
N ASN A 21 13.99 -10.34 -50.60
CA ASN A 21 13.19 -9.13 -50.74
C ASN A 21 11.90 -9.56 -51.47
N ALA A 22 10.73 -9.33 -50.86
CA ALA A 22 9.39 -9.34 -51.48
C ALA A 22 8.36 -8.96 -50.39
N SER A 23 7.95 -7.70 -50.29
CA SER A 23 6.82 -7.08 -51.00
C SER A 23 5.42 -7.38 -50.42
N ARG A 24 4.89 -6.34 -49.75
CA ARG A 24 3.50 -5.84 -49.70
C ARG A 24 2.35 -6.85 -49.51
N GLU A 25 1.60 -6.67 -48.42
CA GLU A 25 0.17 -6.39 -48.52
C GLU A 25 -0.34 -5.60 -47.30
N LYS A 26 -1.05 -4.50 -47.59
CA LYS A 26 -1.70 -3.63 -46.62
C LYS A 26 -3.03 -4.25 -46.21
N ARG A 27 -3.28 -4.44 -44.91
CA ARG A 27 -4.64 -4.41 -44.35
C ARG A 27 -4.68 -3.58 -43.08
N VAL A 28 -5.29 -2.41 -43.23
CA VAL A 28 -5.70 -1.52 -42.14
C VAL A 28 -6.91 -2.17 -41.48
N ILE A 29 -6.76 -2.55 -40.21
CA ILE A 29 -7.90 -2.88 -39.33
C ILE A 29 -7.90 -1.82 -38.23
N LYS A 30 -8.87 -0.92 -38.29
CA LYS A 30 -9.19 0.04 -37.23
C LYS A 30 -9.91 -0.70 -36.10
N PRO A 31 -9.52 -0.56 -34.82
CA PRO A 31 -10.43 -0.82 -33.72
C PRO A 31 -11.20 0.47 -33.39
N LEU A 32 -12.51 0.44 -33.62
CA LEU A 32 -13.47 1.34 -33.00
C LEU A 32 -13.78 0.77 -31.60
N TRP A 33 -13.37 1.45 -30.55
CA TRP A 33 -13.91 1.22 -29.20
C TRP A 33 -14.40 2.54 -28.61
N PRO A 34 -15.66 2.65 -28.17
CA PRO A 34 -16.16 3.86 -27.54
C PRO A 34 -15.63 3.98 -26.11
N CYS A 35 -15.15 5.19 -25.77
CA CYS A 35 -14.93 5.66 -24.41
C CYS A 35 -16.21 5.49 -23.57
N ILE A 36 -16.10 4.76 -22.47
CA ILE A 36 -17.06 4.81 -21.37
C ILE A 36 -16.26 5.16 -20.11
N SER A 37 -16.19 6.45 -19.80
CA SER A 37 -15.75 6.95 -18.51
C SER A 37 -16.78 6.56 -17.45
N ARG A 38 -16.49 5.54 -16.64
CA ARG A 38 -17.23 5.31 -15.39
C ARG A 38 -16.43 5.89 -14.24
N ALA A 39 -16.77 7.13 -13.88
CA ALA A 39 -16.44 7.70 -12.59
C ALA A 39 -16.92 6.75 -11.47
N ARG A 40 -15.99 6.15 -10.74
CA ARG A 40 -16.30 5.46 -9.49
C ARG A 40 -16.54 6.52 -8.42
N GLN A 41 -17.80 6.82 -8.14
CA GLN A 41 -18.18 7.40 -6.87
C GLN A 41 -17.71 6.48 -5.75
N ALA A 42 -16.80 6.97 -4.91
CA ALA A 42 -16.48 6.35 -3.63
C ALA A 42 -17.77 6.26 -2.81
N ARG A 43 -18.33 5.05 -2.68
CA ARG A 43 -19.35 4.78 -1.67
C ARG A 43 -18.65 4.78 -0.31
N GLN A 44 -18.63 5.93 0.35
CA GLN A 44 -18.42 6.00 1.79
C GLN A 44 -19.52 5.16 2.46
N ILE A 45 -19.14 4.01 3.02
CA ILE A 45 -19.99 3.29 3.97
C ILE A 45 -19.96 4.10 5.26
N ARG A 46 -20.93 5.00 5.44
CA ARG A 46 -21.13 5.69 6.72
C ARG A 46 -21.68 4.67 7.73
N PHE A 47 -20.84 4.26 8.68
CA PHE A 47 -21.31 3.57 9.88
C PHE A 47 -22.07 4.57 10.75
N ARG A 48 -23.39 4.40 10.85
CA ARG A 48 -24.24 5.17 11.75
C ARG A 48 -24.26 4.45 13.10
N VAL A 49 -23.47 4.92 14.06
CA VAL A 49 -23.64 4.56 15.46
C VAL A 49 -24.95 5.20 15.93
N LEU A 50 -26.02 4.40 16.02
CA LEU A 50 -27.29 4.83 16.58
C LEU A 50 -27.21 4.75 18.10
N ASN A 51 -26.67 5.80 18.72
CA ASN A 51 -27.08 6.13 20.08
C ASN A 51 -28.49 6.70 20.00
N ASN A 52 -29.49 5.93 20.44
CA ASN A 52 -30.65 6.47 21.13
C ASN A 52 -31.45 5.36 21.79
N SER A 53 -31.69 5.56 23.08
CA SER A 53 -32.62 4.85 23.93
C SER A 53 -34.01 4.82 23.30
N VAL A 54 -34.52 3.63 23.01
CA VAL A 54 -35.91 3.44 22.56
C VAL A 54 -36.71 2.78 23.68
N LYS A 55 -37.45 3.59 24.44
CA LYS A 55 -38.72 3.20 25.05
C LYS A 55 -39.80 3.66 24.10
N PHE A 56 -40.71 2.82 23.60
CA PHE A 56 -42.11 3.25 23.37
C PHE A 56 -43.10 2.06 23.30
N TYR A 57 -43.97 2.04 24.32
CA TYR A 57 -45.41 1.75 24.40
C TYR A 57 -46.11 0.81 23.39
N HIS A 58 -46.73 -0.24 23.95
CA HIS A 58 -47.84 -0.99 23.36
C HIS A 58 -49.09 -0.11 23.19
N LYS A 59 -49.67 -0.09 21.99
CA LYS A 59 -51.06 0.33 21.73
C LYS A 59 -51.80 -0.82 21.07
N GLU A 60 -52.66 -1.49 21.83
CA GLU A 60 -53.63 -2.45 21.30
C GLU A 60 -54.74 -1.71 20.53
N ALA A 61 -55.09 -2.22 19.35
CA ALA A 61 -56.18 -1.73 18.54
C ALA A 61 -57.49 -2.44 18.92
N LEU A 62 -58.50 -1.65 19.34
CA LEU A 62 -59.88 -2.07 19.51
C LEU A 62 -60.66 -1.97 18.18
N PRO A 63 -61.58 -2.90 17.85
CA PRO A 63 -62.68 -2.61 16.94
C PRO A 63 -63.97 -2.21 17.68
N ARG A 64 -64.71 -1.26 17.10
CA ARG A 64 -65.98 -0.72 17.61
C ARG A 64 -67.21 -1.57 17.19
N ARG A 65 -67.99 -1.96 18.22
CA ARG A 65 -69.47 -2.02 18.41
C ARG A 65 -70.44 -2.45 17.28
N VAL A 66 -71.39 -3.32 17.69
CA VAL A 66 -72.85 -3.24 17.37
C VAL A 66 -73.65 -3.59 18.65
N PRO A 67 -74.80 -2.94 18.98
CA PRO A 67 -75.50 -3.09 20.27
C PRO A 67 -76.74 -3.99 20.24
N GLY A 68 -77.05 -4.66 21.37
CA GLY A 68 -78.30 -5.44 21.55
C GLY A 68 -78.57 -5.90 22.99
N ARG A 69 -79.34 -5.07 23.72
CA ARG A 69 -80.30 -5.28 24.84
C ARG A 69 -80.26 -6.53 25.77
N SER A 70 -80.03 -6.23 27.06
CA SER A 70 -80.84 -6.45 28.30
C SER A 70 -81.22 -7.82 28.89
N ASN A 71 -81.15 -7.84 30.24
CA ASN A 71 -81.65 -8.77 31.29
C ASN A 71 -80.80 -10.04 31.52
N GLY A 72 -80.49 -10.51 32.73
CA GLY A 72 -80.81 -10.17 34.12
C GLY A 72 -80.41 -11.37 35.02
N TYR A 73 -80.17 -11.12 36.32
CA TYR A 73 -80.15 -12.07 37.45
C TYR A 73 -79.06 -13.17 37.61
N THR A 74 -78.30 -13.02 38.70
CA THR A 74 -77.87 -13.99 39.75
C THR A 74 -77.66 -15.48 39.42
N SER A 75 -76.48 -16.05 39.75
CA SER A 75 -76.27 -16.82 40.99
C SER A 75 -75.01 -17.71 40.99
N ARG A 76 -74.61 -18.01 42.24
CA ARG A 76 -73.57 -18.88 42.83
C ARG A 76 -73.09 -20.17 42.11
N ARG A 77 -71.80 -20.45 42.44
CA ARG A 77 -71.13 -21.74 42.71
C ARG A 77 -70.86 -22.71 41.55
N SER A 78 -69.57 -23.01 41.35
CA SER A 78 -69.04 -24.38 41.48
C SER A 78 -67.51 -24.39 41.56
N LEU A 79 -66.99 -25.21 42.49
CA LEU A 79 -65.60 -25.64 42.54
C LEU A 79 -65.32 -26.53 41.31
N GLY A 80 -64.17 -26.30 40.66
CA GLY A 80 -63.58 -27.23 39.70
C GLY A 80 -62.06 -27.12 39.73
N ARG A 81 -61.39 -28.00 40.47
CA ARG A 81 -59.96 -28.26 40.32
C ARG A 81 -59.75 -29.01 39.01
N LEU A 82 -59.02 -28.46 38.03
CA LEU A 82 -58.34 -29.30 37.03
C LEU A 82 -57.11 -28.57 36.44
N PHE A 83 -55.95 -29.14 36.77
CA PHE A 83 -54.69 -29.22 36.01
C PHE A 83 -54.02 -27.94 35.49
N HIS A 84 -52.84 -27.65 36.07
CA HIS A 84 -51.76 -26.97 35.37
C HIS A 84 -51.47 -27.68 34.03
N ARG A 85 -51.91 -27.09 32.92
CA ARG A 85 -51.31 -27.34 31.62
C ARG A 85 -50.13 -26.40 31.48
N ALA A 86 -48.93 -26.97 31.50
CA ALA A 86 -47.72 -26.31 31.03
C ALA A 86 -47.98 -25.79 29.61
N ASN A 87 -47.64 -24.53 29.37
CA ASN A 87 -47.76 -23.85 28.09
C ASN A 87 -46.72 -24.45 27.13
N PRO A 88 -47.07 -25.18 26.05
CA PRO A 88 -46.09 -25.82 25.17
C PRO A 88 -45.61 -24.89 24.04
N HIS A 89 -45.64 -23.57 24.27
CA HIS A 89 -45.31 -22.57 23.26
C HIS A 89 -44.29 -21.54 23.76
N GLU A 90 -43.26 -21.97 24.48
CA GLU A 90 -41.96 -21.30 24.34
C GLU A 90 -41.34 -21.82 23.05
N ARG A 91 -41.59 -21.11 21.95
CA ARG A 91 -40.74 -21.27 20.76
C ARG A 91 -39.34 -20.87 21.19
N VAL A 92 -38.49 -21.86 21.43
CA VAL A 92 -37.04 -21.66 21.45
C VAL A 92 -36.69 -21.13 20.07
N ILE A 93 -36.58 -19.81 19.94
CA ILE A 93 -35.96 -19.19 18.78
C ILE A 93 -34.51 -19.66 18.86
N ARG A 94 -34.16 -20.70 18.12
CA ARG A 94 -32.76 -21.00 17.85
C ARG A 94 -32.23 -19.79 17.10
N ILE A 95 -31.53 -18.91 17.80
CA ILE A 95 -30.63 -17.94 17.18
C ILE A 95 -29.58 -18.82 16.50
N VAL A 96 -29.70 -18.97 15.18
CA VAL A 96 -28.70 -19.69 14.40
C VAL A 96 -27.52 -18.73 14.31
N SER A 97 -26.50 -18.97 15.14
CA SER A 97 -25.21 -18.31 15.05
C SER A 97 -24.63 -18.53 13.64
N GLN A 98 -24.17 -17.46 13.01
CA GLN A 98 -23.51 -17.56 11.71
C GLN A 98 -22.11 -18.15 11.91
N ARG A 99 -21.77 -19.22 11.19
CA ARG A 99 -20.38 -19.71 11.15
C ARG A 99 -19.46 -18.74 10.41
N ILE A 100 -18.26 -18.52 10.96
CA ILE A 100 -17.22 -17.64 10.41
C ILE A 100 -15.83 -18.27 10.60
N ASP A 101 -14.83 -17.83 9.83
CA ASP A 101 -13.46 -18.36 9.94
C ASP A 101 -12.83 -18.09 11.31
N ALA A 102 -12.88 -16.84 11.79
CA ALA A 102 -12.18 -16.48 13.02
C ALA A 102 -12.82 -15.32 13.81
N LEU A 103 -12.63 -15.36 15.13
CA LEU A 103 -12.88 -14.25 16.03
C LEU A 103 -11.60 -13.90 16.79
N ILE A 104 -11.17 -12.64 16.71
CA ILE A 104 -10.00 -12.14 17.44
C ILE A 104 -10.49 -11.30 18.61
N CYS A 105 -10.13 -11.73 19.83
CA CYS A 105 -10.57 -11.13 21.10
C CYS A 105 -9.37 -10.49 21.83
N PRO A 106 -8.92 -9.29 21.44
CA PRO A 106 -7.90 -8.55 22.17
C PRO A 106 -8.49 -7.86 23.41
N ARG A 107 -7.63 -7.37 24.30
CA ARG A 107 -8.09 -6.47 25.38
C ARG A 107 -8.38 -5.07 24.85
N TRP A 108 -7.52 -4.59 23.95
CA TRP A 108 -7.65 -3.27 23.34
C TRP A 108 -7.67 -3.37 21.82
N THR A 109 -8.47 -2.55 21.18
CA THR A 109 -8.49 -2.39 19.73
C THR A 109 -8.39 -0.92 19.36
N ILE A 110 -7.56 -0.61 18.38
CA ILE A 110 -7.48 0.70 17.73
C ILE A 110 -7.93 0.52 16.29
N ALA A 111 -9.15 0.96 15.97
CA ALA A 111 -9.75 0.79 14.64
C ALA A 111 -9.19 1.76 13.58
N VAL A 112 -8.49 2.82 14.02
CA VAL A 112 -7.98 3.96 13.23
C VAL A 112 -9.09 4.87 12.69
N GLU A 113 -10.18 4.29 12.18
CA GLU A 113 -11.40 4.98 11.74
C GLU A 113 -12.60 4.56 12.60
N PRO A 114 -13.49 5.49 13.03
CA PRO A 114 -13.53 6.92 12.68
C PRO A 114 -12.57 7.80 13.50
N ASP A 115 -11.87 7.23 14.50
CA ASP A 115 -10.82 7.90 15.24
C ASP A 115 -9.78 6.91 15.79
N THR A 116 -8.68 7.44 16.32
CA THR A 116 -7.55 6.67 16.84
C THR A 116 -7.68 6.29 18.32
N LYS A 117 -8.90 6.33 18.90
CA LYS A 117 -9.10 5.99 20.31
C LYS A 117 -8.91 4.49 20.56
N VAL A 118 -8.33 4.19 21.71
CA VAL A 118 -8.23 2.84 22.25
C VAL A 118 -9.60 2.41 22.79
N GLN A 119 -10.10 1.27 22.32
CA GLN A 119 -11.37 0.71 22.75
C GLN A 119 -11.16 -0.63 23.45
N GLU A 120 -11.75 -0.80 24.64
CA GLU A 120 -11.78 -2.08 25.34
C GLU A 120 -12.98 -2.93 24.87
N ASP A 121 -12.81 -4.26 24.93
CA ASP A 121 -13.84 -5.26 24.59
C ASP A 121 -14.35 -5.23 23.13
N LEU A 122 -13.69 -4.48 22.24
CA LEU A 122 -13.97 -4.50 20.81
C LEU A 122 -13.23 -5.66 20.12
N VAL A 123 -13.97 -6.61 19.57
CA VAL A 123 -13.47 -7.81 18.91
C VAL A 123 -13.66 -7.75 17.39
N VAL A 124 -12.88 -8.55 16.65
CA VAL A 124 -12.90 -8.58 15.18
C VAL A 124 -13.38 -9.94 14.69
N ALA A 125 -14.51 -9.95 14.00
CA ALA A 125 -15.05 -11.11 13.31
C ALA A 125 -14.55 -11.15 11.85
N ILE A 126 -13.97 -12.28 11.44
CA ILE A 126 -13.35 -12.48 10.13
C ILE A 126 -14.00 -13.67 9.43
N ASP A 127 -14.35 -13.50 8.16
CA ASP A 127 -14.81 -14.57 7.27
C ASP A 127 -14.27 -14.33 5.86
N LYS A 128 -13.75 -15.39 5.23
CA LYS A 128 -13.20 -15.40 3.87
C LYS A 128 -12.16 -14.30 3.65
N GLY A 129 -11.29 -14.11 4.66
CA GLY A 129 -10.22 -13.11 4.65
C GLY A 129 -10.69 -11.66 4.71
N ARG A 130 -11.95 -11.40 5.12
CA ARG A 130 -12.49 -10.04 5.29
C ARG A 130 -12.99 -9.82 6.70
N ILE A 131 -12.83 -8.59 7.20
CA ILE A 131 -13.50 -8.15 8.42
C ILE A 131 -15.00 -8.09 8.14
N LEU A 132 -15.78 -8.94 8.81
CA LEU A 132 -17.24 -8.91 8.74
C LEU A 132 -17.83 -7.86 9.65
N ALA A 133 -17.27 -7.72 10.85
CA ALA A 133 -17.77 -6.78 11.84
C ALA A 133 -16.73 -6.50 12.94
N LEU A 134 -16.84 -5.30 13.51
CA LEU A 134 -16.24 -4.89 14.77
C LEU A 134 -17.38 -4.72 15.78
N LEU A 135 -17.32 -5.41 16.91
CA LEU A 135 -18.42 -5.45 17.88
C LEU A 135 -17.93 -5.85 19.26
N THR A 136 -18.80 -5.78 20.27
CA THR A 136 -18.44 -6.26 21.61
C THR A 136 -18.31 -7.79 21.64
N ARG A 137 -17.55 -8.33 22.60
CA ARG A 137 -17.42 -9.78 22.78
C ARG A 137 -18.76 -10.46 23.03
N ALA A 138 -19.64 -9.83 23.80
CA ALA A 138 -20.98 -10.34 24.09
C ALA A 138 -21.81 -10.49 22.80
N GLU A 139 -21.88 -9.44 21.98
CA GLU A 139 -22.58 -9.47 20.70
C GLU A 139 -21.96 -10.50 19.74
N ALA A 140 -20.63 -10.67 19.77
CA ALA A 140 -19.95 -11.61 18.88
C ALA A 140 -20.30 -13.06 19.21
N THR A 141 -20.38 -13.38 20.50
CA THR A 141 -20.72 -14.72 20.98
C THR A 141 -22.18 -15.07 20.69
N GLU A 142 -23.08 -14.07 20.66
CA GLU A 142 -24.48 -14.28 20.29
C GLU A 142 -24.66 -14.49 18.77
N ARG A 143 -23.87 -13.77 17.96
CA ARG A 143 -24.06 -13.71 16.50
C ARG A 143 -23.27 -14.76 15.72
N PHE A 144 -22.11 -15.17 16.23
CA PHE A 144 -21.14 -15.94 15.46
C PHE A 144 -20.66 -17.21 16.15
N GLU A 145 -20.40 -18.24 15.36
CA GLU A 145 -19.72 -19.48 15.75
C GLU A 145 -18.40 -19.57 14.97
N PRO A 146 -17.26 -19.14 15.54
CA PRO A 146 -15.99 -19.11 14.81
C PRO A 146 -15.32 -20.48 14.74
N ASP A 147 -14.73 -20.82 13.59
CA ASP A 147 -13.88 -22.00 13.45
C ASP A 147 -12.57 -21.84 14.25
N ALA A 148 -12.07 -20.60 14.39
CA ALA A 148 -10.93 -20.25 15.24
C ALA A 148 -11.23 -19.08 16.20
N LEU A 149 -10.98 -19.29 17.50
CA LEU A 149 -11.06 -18.24 18.52
C LEU A 149 -9.65 -17.85 19.00
N HIS A 150 -9.29 -16.58 18.83
CA HIS A 150 -7.98 -16.05 19.22
C HIS A 150 -8.10 -15.12 20.43
N GLU A 151 -7.93 -15.66 21.63
CA GLU A 151 -7.87 -14.89 22.88
C GLU A 151 -6.53 -14.15 23.01
N ARG A 152 -6.58 -12.83 23.21
CA ARG A 152 -5.41 -11.95 23.34
C ARG A 152 -5.60 -10.92 24.46
N PRO A 153 -5.78 -11.36 25.72
CA PRO A 153 -6.17 -10.49 26.85
C PRO A 153 -5.11 -9.47 27.27
N ASP A 154 -3.89 -9.58 26.76
CA ASP A 154 -2.79 -8.66 27.07
C ASP A 154 -2.34 -7.83 25.85
N HIS A 155 -3.08 -7.88 24.74
CA HIS A 155 -2.64 -7.27 23.48
C HIS A 155 -3.55 -6.12 23.05
N VAL A 156 -2.92 -5.21 22.28
CA VAL A 156 -3.60 -4.23 21.43
C VAL A 156 -3.69 -4.80 20.01
N LEU A 157 -4.88 -4.75 19.41
CA LEU A 157 -5.09 -5.04 18.01
C LEU A 157 -5.21 -3.75 17.21
N LEU A 158 -4.49 -3.69 16.10
CA LEU A 158 -4.48 -2.58 15.14
C LEU A 158 -4.44 -3.14 13.71
N PRO A 159 -4.81 -2.35 12.69
CA PRO A 159 -4.48 -2.69 11.31
C PRO A 159 -2.98 -2.97 11.16
N GLY A 160 -2.62 -3.95 10.34
CA GLY A 160 -1.21 -4.21 10.04
C GLY A 160 -0.56 -3.00 9.38
N LEU A 161 0.70 -2.72 9.72
CA LEU A 161 1.38 -1.53 9.24
C LEU A 161 1.61 -1.58 7.72
N VAL A 162 1.64 -0.42 7.08
CA VAL A 162 1.89 -0.25 5.65
C VAL A 162 3.22 0.48 5.46
N ASN A 163 4.19 -0.21 4.89
CA ASN A 163 5.49 0.38 4.54
C ASN A 163 5.43 0.94 3.12
N ALA A 164 5.19 2.23 2.98
CA ALA A 164 4.84 2.84 1.70
C ALA A 164 6.04 3.07 0.76
N HIS A 165 7.26 2.74 1.20
CA HIS A 165 8.45 2.81 0.35
C HIS A 165 9.58 1.94 0.90
N THR A 166 10.05 1.00 0.07
CA THR A 166 11.19 0.11 0.35
C THR A 166 12.08 -0.11 -0.87
N HIS A 167 13.31 -0.50 -0.58
CA HIS A 167 14.18 -1.25 -1.49
C HIS A 167 14.51 -2.61 -0.83
N ALA A 168 13.54 -3.53 -0.86
CA ALA A 168 13.47 -4.69 0.03
C ALA A 168 14.72 -5.58 -0.05
N ALA A 169 15.17 -5.91 -1.27
CA ALA A 169 16.33 -6.77 -1.47
C ALA A 169 17.66 -6.16 -0.98
N MET A 170 17.72 -4.84 -0.75
CA MET A 170 18.87 -4.20 -0.08
C MET A 170 19.05 -4.65 1.37
N CYS A 171 18.15 -5.46 1.94
CA CYS A 171 18.39 -6.18 3.20
C CYS A 171 19.67 -7.01 3.19
N LEU A 172 20.12 -7.49 2.03
CA LEU A 172 21.41 -8.18 1.87
C LEU A 172 22.61 -7.22 1.86
N MET A 173 22.38 -5.92 1.68
CA MET A 173 23.37 -4.85 1.71
C MET A 173 23.30 -4.02 3.00
N ARG A 174 22.70 -4.58 4.05
CA ARG A 174 22.53 -3.90 5.34
C ARG A 174 23.89 -3.52 5.93
N GLY A 175 24.09 -2.22 6.17
CA GLY A 175 25.35 -1.69 6.69
C GLY A 175 26.54 -1.80 5.73
N TYR A 176 26.29 -1.99 4.42
CA TYR A 176 27.35 -2.13 3.43
C TYR A 176 28.14 -0.82 3.22
N ALA A 177 27.45 0.32 3.25
CA ALA A 177 28.03 1.64 3.03
C ALA A 177 27.41 2.66 4.00
N ASP A 178 27.96 2.76 5.20
CA ASP A 178 27.57 3.76 6.20
C ASP A 178 28.46 5.01 6.13
N ASP A 179 28.00 6.11 6.74
CA ASP A 179 28.76 7.35 7.00
C ASP A 179 29.36 8.07 5.78
N VAL A 180 28.62 8.11 4.67
CA VAL A 180 28.97 8.87 3.45
C VAL A 180 27.76 9.64 2.88
N PRO A 181 27.97 10.79 2.21
CA PRO A 181 26.87 11.56 1.58
C PRO A 181 26.16 10.76 0.47
N LEU A 182 24.88 11.07 0.20
CA LEU A 182 24.03 10.34 -0.78
C LEU A 182 24.72 10.15 -2.15
N SER A 183 25.33 11.20 -2.73
CA SER A 183 25.97 11.07 -4.05
C SER A 183 27.14 10.07 -4.03
N VAL A 184 27.94 10.05 -2.95
CA VAL A 184 29.05 9.09 -2.79
C VAL A 184 28.50 7.69 -2.53
N TRP A 185 27.47 7.60 -1.68
CA TRP A 185 26.76 6.37 -1.37
C TRP A 185 26.22 5.69 -2.63
N LEU A 186 25.48 6.42 -3.48
CA LEU A 186 24.93 5.90 -4.74
C LEU A 186 26.04 5.55 -5.74
N LYS A 187 26.82 6.57 -6.16
CA LYS A 187 27.68 6.46 -7.35
C LYS A 187 28.90 5.59 -7.12
N GLU A 188 29.47 5.60 -5.91
CA GLU A 188 30.73 4.93 -5.63
C GLU A 188 30.61 3.66 -4.79
N ARG A 189 29.44 3.38 -4.18
CA ARG A 189 29.26 2.22 -3.30
C ARG A 189 28.11 1.33 -3.76
N ILE A 190 26.89 1.86 -3.80
CA ILE A 190 25.67 1.08 -4.08
C ILE A 190 25.59 0.66 -5.54
N TRP A 191 25.62 1.58 -6.51
CA TRP A 191 25.48 1.20 -7.93
C TRP A 191 26.56 0.23 -8.43
N PRO A 192 27.84 0.36 -8.02
CA PRO A 192 28.86 -0.65 -8.35
C PRO A 192 28.55 -2.03 -7.74
N ALA A 193 28.07 -2.07 -6.49
CA ALA A 193 27.68 -3.31 -5.83
C ALA A 193 26.44 -3.93 -6.49
N GLU A 194 25.42 -3.14 -6.81
CA GLU A 194 24.22 -3.59 -7.49
C GLU A 194 24.54 -4.18 -8.88
N THR A 195 25.37 -3.47 -9.66
CA THR A 195 25.82 -3.94 -10.98
C THR A 195 26.52 -5.31 -10.88
N SER A 196 27.21 -5.57 -9.77
CA SER A 196 27.99 -6.80 -9.58
C SER A 196 27.19 -7.94 -8.97
N LEU A 197 26.22 -7.64 -8.09
CA LEU A 197 25.58 -8.62 -7.22
C LEU A 197 24.10 -8.86 -7.56
N VAL A 198 23.40 -7.86 -8.10
CA VAL A 198 21.95 -7.93 -8.27
C VAL A 198 21.62 -8.86 -9.44
N SER A 199 20.92 -9.93 -9.09
CA SER A 199 20.42 -11.00 -9.95
C SER A 199 19.01 -11.38 -9.51
N PRO A 200 18.26 -12.18 -10.28
CA PRO A 200 16.95 -12.67 -9.85
C PRO A 200 16.97 -13.37 -8.49
N ASP A 201 18.02 -14.15 -8.22
CA ASP A 201 18.16 -14.91 -6.97
C ASP A 201 18.48 -13.97 -5.79
N PHE A 202 19.35 -12.98 -6.02
CA PHE A 202 19.62 -11.92 -5.03
C PHE A 202 18.34 -11.21 -4.61
N VAL A 203 17.50 -10.83 -5.58
CA VAL A 203 16.24 -10.14 -5.30
C VAL A 203 15.27 -11.05 -4.57
N ALA A 204 15.14 -12.31 -4.98
CA ALA A 204 14.26 -13.26 -4.32
C ALA A 204 14.67 -13.49 -2.85
N ASP A 205 15.94 -13.79 -2.58
CA ASP A 205 16.44 -14.08 -1.24
C ASP A 205 16.42 -12.83 -0.35
N GLY A 206 16.84 -11.68 -0.88
CA GLY A 206 16.79 -10.41 -0.16
C GLY A 206 15.36 -9.99 0.18
N THR A 207 14.41 -10.19 -0.75
CA THR A 207 12.99 -9.90 -0.49
C THR A 207 12.40 -10.86 0.53
N ARG A 208 12.74 -12.16 0.50
CA ARG A 208 12.29 -13.11 1.54
C ARG A 208 12.78 -12.70 2.93
N LEU A 209 14.04 -12.27 3.03
CA LEU A 209 14.60 -11.75 4.27
C LEU A 209 13.86 -10.49 4.74
N ALA A 210 13.61 -9.54 3.83
CA ALA A 210 12.87 -8.32 4.10
C ALA A 210 11.45 -8.61 4.60
N VAL A 211 10.72 -9.50 3.92
CA VAL A 211 9.36 -9.89 4.30
C VAL A 211 9.33 -10.58 5.66
N ALA A 212 10.29 -11.44 5.97
CA ALA A 212 10.40 -12.05 7.29
C ALA A 212 10.62 -10.99 8.40
N GLU A 213 11.46 -9.98 8.17
CA GLU A 213 11.65 -8.85 9.09
C GLU A 213 10.36 -8.03 9.25
N MET A 214 9.73 -7.66 8.14
CA MET A 214 8.49 -6.86 8.11
C MET A 214 7.32 -7.54 8.83
N LEU A 215 7.07 -8.83 8.55
CA LEU A 215 6.00 -9.58 9.22
C LEU A 215 6.24 -9.69 10.73
N ARG A 216 7.50 -9.87 11.15
CA ARG A 216 7.87 -9.87 12.58
C ARG A 216 7.70 -8.51 13.24
N GLY A 217 7.82 -7.42 12.48
CA GLY A 217 7.56 -6.05 12.92
C GLY A 217 6.09 -5.62 12.88
N GLY A 218 5.18 -6.47 12.36
CA GLY A 218 3.76 -6.15 12.22
C GLY A 218 3.38 -5.41 10.92
N THR A 219 4.30 -5.30 9.97
CA THR A 219 4.02 -4.82 8.61
C THR A 219 3.29 -5.89 7.82
N SER A 220 2.15 -5.52 7.23
CA SER A 220 1.28 -6.42 6.45
C SER A 220 1.20 -6.06 4.97
N CYS A 221 1.68 -4.86 4.61
CA CYS A 221 1.74 -4.36 3.24
C CYS A 221 3.02 -3.56 3.05
N PHE A 222 3.68 -3.70 1.89
CA PHE A 222 4.83 -2.87 1.53
C PHE A 222 4.76 -2.43 0.06
N ALA A 223 5.39 -1.31 -0.25
CA ALA A 223 5.57 -0.82 -1.63
C ALA A 223 7.05 -0.83 -1.98
N ASP A 224 7.43 -1.64 -2.96
CA ASP A 224 8.83 -1.88 -3.29
C ASP A 224 9.24 -1.23 -4.61
N MET A 225 10.35 -0.52 -4.59
CA MET A 225 10.98 0.08 -5.76
C MET A 225 12.34 -0.58 -5.99
N TYR A 226 12.38 -1.78 -6.58
CA TYR A 226 13.65 -2.45 -6.82
C TYR A 226 13.70 -3.24 -8.14
N PHE A 227 14.91 -3.56 -8.60
CA PHE A 227 15.12 -4.38 -9.79
C PHE A 227 14.47 -5.76 -9.68
N PHE A 228 14.21 -6.41 -10.81
CA PHE A 228 13.51 -7.70 -10.90
C PHE A 228 12.15 -7.70 -10.14
N PRO A 229 11.22 -6.76 -10.46
CA PRO A 229 9.94 -6.63 -9.76
C PRO A 229 9.09 -7.91 -9.78
N ASN A 230 9.23 -8.75 -10.81
CA ASN A 230 8.59 -10.07 -10.83
C ASN A 230 9.02 -10.97 -9.65
N LYS A 231 10.28 -10.87 -9.20
CA LYS A 231 10.78 -11.65 -8.06
C LYS A 231 10.23 -11.15 -6.74
N VAL A 232 10.04 -9.84 -6.61
CA VAL A 232 9.35 -9.26 -5.45
C VAL A 232 7.89 -9.75 -5.39
N ALA A 233 7.19 -9.72 -6.54
CA ALA A 233 5.82 -10.21 -6.65
C ALA A 233 5.70 -11.72 -6.36
N ASP A 234 6.61 -12.55 -6.90
CA ASP A 234 6.68 -13.99 -6.62
C ASP A 234 6.77 -14.24 -5.10
N VAL A 235 7.69 -13.54 -4.41
CA VAL A 235 7.89 -13.69 -2.97
C VAL A 235 6.69 -13.19 -2.17
N ALA A 236 6.05 -12.10 -2.59
CA ALA A 236 4.83 -11.60 -1.92
C ALA A 236 3.70 -12.64 -1.97
N VAL A 237 3.50 -13.28 -3.13
CA VAL A 237 2.51 -14.35 -3.28
C VAL A 237 2.89 -15.59 -2.47
N GLU A 238 4.16 -16.00 -2.50
CA GLU A 238 4.68 -17.15 -1.75
C GLU A 238 4.45 -17.00 -0.24
N THR A 239 4.69 -15.80 0.29
CA THR A 239 4.66 -15.52 1.74
C THR A 239 3.29 -15.03 2.24
N GLY A 240 2.39 -14.65 1.33
CA GLY A 240 1.05 -14.17 1.68
C GLY A 240 0.99 -12.71 2.17
N ILE A 241 2.08 -11.95 2.06
CA ILE A 241 2.10 -10.51 2.38
C ILE A 241 1.53 -9.70 1.20
N ARG A 242 0.91 -8.54 1.48
CA ARG A 242 0.46 -7.62 0.44
C ARG A 242 1.64 -6.80 -0.10
N ALA A 243 1.72 -6.63 -1.41
CA ALA A 243 2.76 -5.84 -2.05
C ALA A 243 2.20 -4.91 -3.13
N ALA A 244 2.69 -3.67 -3.15
CA ALA A 244 2.69 -2.83 -4.33
C ALA A 244 4.09 -2.91 -4.94
N VAL A 245 4.19 -3.25 -6.22
CA VAL A 245 5.48 -3.53 -6.87
C VAL A 245 5.75 -2.49 -7.96
N GLY A 246 6.89 -1.81 -7.84
CA GLY A 246 7.32 -0.75 -8.75
C GLY A 246 7.81 -1.29 -10.08
N MET A 247 7.20 -0.83 -11.17
CA MET A 247 7.72 -0.98 -12.53
C MET A 247 8.83 0.06 -12.73
N ILE A 248 10.07 -0.37 -12.45
CA ILE A 248 11.26 0.49 -12.44
C ILE A 248 11.54 1.08 -13.81
N ALA A 249 11.95 2.36 -13.85
CA ALA A 249 12.51 3.00 -15.03
C ALA A 249 13.67 3.92 -14.67
N ILE A 250 14.76 3.79 -15.42
CA ILE A 250 15.98 4.61 -15.29
C ILE A 250 16.70 4.69 -16.65
N GLU A 251 17.50 5.73 -16.87
CA GLU A 251 18.15 6.00 -18.17
C GLU A 251 19.42 5.17 -18.45
N PHE A 252 19.88 4.38 -17.49
CA PHE A 252 21.08 3.57 -17.62
C PHE A 252 20.82 2.06 -17.45
N PRO A 253 21.65 1.20 -18.07
CA PRO A 253 21.45 -0.24 -18.03
C PRO A 253 21.64 -0.81 -16.63
N SER A 254 20.92 -1.88 -16.33
CA SER A 254 21.11 -2.74 -15.16
C SER A 254 21.04 -4.22 -15.56
N SER A 255 21.20 -5.11 -14.58
CA SER A 255 20.93 -6.55 -14.74
C SER A 255 19.49 -6.86 -15.14
N TRP A 256 18.53 -5.94 -14.90
CA TRP A 256 17.13 -6.15 -15.25
C TRP A 256 16.79 -5.73 -16.68
N ALA A 257 17.30 -4.59 -17.15
CA ALA A 257 17.01 -4.04 -18.47
C ALA A 257 18.13 -3.13 -18.96
N ALA A 258 18.35 -3.09 -20.27
CA ALA A 258 19.42 -2.32 -20.91
C ALA A 258 19.00 -0.91 -21.35
N THR A 259 17.69 -0.68 -21.56
CA THR A 259 17.16 0.61 -22.03
C THR A 259 15.85 0.98 -21.33
N PRO A 260 15.46 2.28 -21.29
CA PRO A 260 14.17 2.72 -20.73
C PRO A 260 12.96 2.00 -21.35
N ASP A 261 12.98 1.77 -22.67
CA ASP A 261 11.91 1.03 -23.36
C ASP A 261 11.83 -0.43 -22.88
N GLU A 262 12.98 -1.07 -22.62
CA GLU A 262 13.02 -2.43 -22.09
C GLU A 262 12.53 -2.47 -20.63
N TYR A 263 12.89 -1.48 -19.81
CA TYR A 263 12.35 -1.32 -18.45
C TYR A 263 10.82 -1.25 -18.46
N ILE A 264 10.25 -0.36 -19.27
CA ILE A 264 8.80 -0.18 -19.41
C ILE A 264 8.15 -1.47 -19.94
N SER A 265 8.68 -2.06 -21.01
CA SER A 265 8.11 -3.29 -21.60
C SER A 265 8.12 -4.45 -20.61
N LYS A 266 9.19 -4.64 -19.85
CA LYS A 266 9.27 -5.68 -18.81
C LYS A 266 8.36 -5.37 -17.63
N GLY A 267 8.26 -4.11 -17.22
CA GLY A 267 7.32 -3.64 -16.19
C GLY A 267 5.88 -3.95 -16.54
N LEU A 268 5.46 -3.64 -17.78
CA LEU A 268 4.11 -3.95 -18.29
C LEU A 268 3.82 -5.46 -18.26
N ALA A 269 4.81 -6.30 -18.59
CA ALA A 269 4.67 -7.75 -18.47
C ALA A 269 4.45 -8.20 -17.02
N VAL A 270 5.09 -7.53 -16.04
CA VAL A 270 4.82 -7.77 -14.61
C VAL A 270 3.41 -7.33 -14.24
N HIS A 271 2.98 -6.14 -14.66
CA HIS A 271 1.60 -5.69 -14.44
C HIS A 271 0.58 -6.72 -14.94
N ASP A 272 0.71 -7.16 -16.20
CA ASP A 272 -0.21 -8.14 -16.79
C ASP A 272 -0.21 -9.50 -16.08
N ALA A 273 0.95 -9.95 -15.60
CA ALA A 273 1.07 -11.22 -14.88
C ALA A 273 0.34 -11.21 -13.52
N TYR A 274 0.32 -10.08 -12.81
CA TYR A 274 -0.22 -9.99 -11.45
C TYR A 274 -1.49 -9.16 -11.30
N ARG A 275 -2.01 -8.50 -12.35
CA ARG A 275 -3.21 -7.62 -12.26
C ARG A 275 -4.47 -8.28 -11.67
N ALA A 276 -4.58 -9.61 -11.72
CA ALA A 276 -5.70 -10.37 -11.16
C ALA A 276 -5.40 -10.94 -9.75
N ASN A 277 -4.19 -10.77 -9.25
CA ASN A 277 -3.77 -11.27 -7.95
C ASN A 277 -4.33 -10.38 -6.82
N PRO A 278 -4.91 -10.94 -5.75
CA PRO A 278 -5.51 -10.15 -4.67
C PRO A 278 -4.51 -9.52 -3.68
N LEU A 279 -3.23 -9.94 -3.73
CA LEU A 279 -2.16 -9.47 -2.83
C LEU A 279 -1.16 -8.55 -3.53
N VAL A 280 -1.00 -8.65 -4.84
CA VAL A 280 -0.03 -7.87 -5.62
C VAL A 280 -0.75 -6.80 -6.43
N SER A 281 -0.25 -5.57 -6.31
CA SER A 281 -0.58 -4.44 -7.18
C SER A 281 0.70 -3.87 -7.78
N THR A 282 0.59 -3.03 -8.80
CA THR A 282 1.76 -2.41 -9.45
C THR A 282 1.59 -0.90 -9.56
N PHE A 283 2.71 -0.18 -9.55
CA PHE A 283 2.79 1.25 -9.83
C PHE A 283 3.99 1.51 -10.73
N PHE A 284 4.05 2.65 -11.42
CA PHE A 284 5.28 3.05 -12.11
C PHE A 284 6.27 3.66 -11.14
N ALA A 285 7.53 3.25 -11.26
CA ALA A 285 8.59 3.64 -10.34
C ALA A 285 9.79 4.23 -11.09
N PRO A 286 9.63 5.38 -11.77
CA PRO A 286 10.78 6.12 -12.27
C PRO A 286 11.64 6.53 -11.06
N HIS A 287 12.94 6.27 -11.13
CA HIS A 287 13.81 6.37 -9.95
C HIS A 287 13.83 7.78 -9.33
N ALA A 288 14.35 8.78 -10.03
CA ALA A 288 14.44 10.16 -9.56
C ALA A 288 14.53 11.15 -10.74
N PRO A 289 14.18 12.44 -10.58
CA PRO A 289 14.23 13.43 -11.64
C PRO A 289 15.57 13.48 -12.37
N TYR A 290 16.69 13.36 -11.65
CA TYR A 290 18.04 13.41 -12.22
C TYR A 290 18.44 12.13 -12.99
N SER A 291 17.62 11.08 -12.98
CA SER A 291 17.96 9.78 -13.60
C SER A 291 16.93 9.29 -14.62
N VAL A 292 15.92 10.11 -14.94
CA VAL A 292 14.83 9.78 -15.88
C VAL A 292 14.59 10.96 -16.81
N SER A 293 14.61 10.72 -18.12
CA SER A 293 14.39 11.76 -19.13
C SER A 293 12.93 12.18 -19.25
N ASP A 294 12.68 13.37 -19.80
CA ASP A 294 11.32 13.86 -20.07
C ASP A 294 10.54 12.91 -20.97
N GLN A 295 11.20 12.32 -21.98
CA GLN A 295 10.56 11.39 -22.90
C GLN A 295 10.06 10.14 -22.16
N THR A 296 10.89 9.58 -21.29
CA THR A 296 10.52 8.43 -20.46
C THR A 296 9.41 8.79 -19.48
N LEU A 297 9.49 9.96 -18.84
CA LEU A 297 8.48 10.47 -17.91
C LEU A 297 7.12 10.69 -18.58
N LEU A 298 7.07 11.30 -19.77
CA LEU A 298 5.84 11.47 -20.54
C LEU A 298 5.24 10.12 -20.94
N ARG A 299 6.09 9.16 -21.31
CA ARG A 299 5.62 7.81 -21.64
C ARG A 299 5.02 7.10 -20.43
N ILE A 300 5.68 7.18 -19.28
CA ILE A 300 5.18 6.66 -17.99
C ILE A 300 3.87 7.34 -17.63
N ARG A 301 3.79 8.66 -17.74
CA ARG A 301 2.59 9.46 -17.45
C ARG A 301 1.39 9.02 -18.29
N GLN A 302 1.60 8.74 -19.58
CA GLN A 302 0.55 8.21 -20.45
C GLN A 302 0.11 6.80 -20.01
N LEU A 303 1.07 5.91 -19.76
CA LEU A 303 0.77 4.53 -19.39
C LEU A 303 0.13 4.42 -18.00
N ALA A 304 0.53 5.26 -17.04
CA ALA A 304 -0.04 5.32 -15.71
C ALA A 304 -1.54 5.65 -15.77
N ASP A 305 -1.93 6.60 -16.63
CA ASP A 305 -3.34 6.92 -16.87
C ASP A 305 -4.09 5.79 -17.57
N GLU A 306 -3.49 5.18 -18.61
CA GLU A 306 -4.11 4.07 -19.35
C GLU A 306 -4.37 2.85 -18.45
N LEU A 307 -3.47 2.58 -17.50
CA LEU A 307 -3.57 1.47 -16.56
C LEU A 307 -4.27 1.82 -15.25
N GLU A 308 -4.57 3.10 -15.00
CA GLU A 308 -5.08 3.63 -13.74
C GLU A 308 -4.21 3.25 -12.52
N VAL A 309 -2.88 3.33 -12.67
CA VAL A 309 -1.93 3.02 -11.59
C VAL A 309 -1.13 4.25 -11.14
N PRO A 310 -0.70 4.31 -9.86
CA PRO A 310 0.11 5.41 -9.35
C PRO A 310 1.50 5.51 -9.99
N VAL A 311 2.15 6.65 -9.78
CA VAL A 311 3.57 6.89 -10.03
C VAL A 311 4.25 7.23 -8.70
N GLN A 312 5.24 6.45 -8.27
CA GLN A 312 6.05 6.75 -7.09
C GLN A 312 7.48 7.07 -7.52
N MET A 313 8.05 8.14 -6.98
CA MET A 313 9.36 8.65 -7.40
C MET A 313 10.07 9.31 -6.21
N HIS A 314 11.39 9.18 -6.10
CA HIS A 314 12.19 10.00 -5.18
C HIS A 314 12.21 11.44 -5.70
N VAL A 315 11.74 12.40 -4.91
CA VAL A 315 11.63 13.80 -5.35
C VAL A 315 12.06 14.70 -4.21
N HIS A 316 12.97 15.64 -4.52
CA HIS A 316 13.47 16.63 -3.54
C HIS A 316 14.03 15.94 -2.30
N GLU A 317 14.83 14.89 -2.52
CA GLU A 317 15.45 14.16 -1.43
C GLU A 317 16.55 14.99 -0.78
N THR A 318 17.37 15.69 -1.59
CA THR A 318 18.53 16.46 -1.11
C THR A 318 18.58 17.87 -1.67
N ALA A 319 19.22 18.79 -0.94
CA ALA A 319 19.48 20.14 -1.45
C ALA A 319 20.28 20.11 -2.76
N GLN A 320 21.28 19.22 -2.86
CA GLN A 320 22.13 19.07 -4.05
C GLN A 320 21.31 18.69 -5.29
N GLU A 321 20.35 17.76 -5.17
CA GLU A 321 19.44 17.41 -6.29
C GLU A 321 18.75 18.65 -6.85
N VAL A 322 18.24 19.50 -5.95
CA VAL A 322 17.48 20.70 -6.34
C VAL A 322 18.40 21.77 -6.92
N GLU A 323 19.58 21.97 -6.32
CA GLU A 323 20.60 22.90 -6.82
C GLU A 323 21.10 22.50 -8.22
N ASP A 324 21.39 21.21 -8.42
CA ASP A 324 21.82 20.66 -9.71
C ASP A 324 20.73 20.87 -10.77
N ALA A 325 19.47 20.55 -10.45
CA ALA A 325 18.35 20.74 -11.38
C ALA A 325 18.15 22.22 -11.77
N ILE A 326 18.26 23.15 -10.82
CA ILE A 326 18.18 24.60 -11.09
C ILE A 326 19.37 25.03 -11.96
N SER A 327 20.57 24.55 -11.68
CA SER A 327 21.78 24.88 -12.45
C SER A 327 21.69 24.38 -13.90
N GLU A 328 21.17 23.18 -14.10
CA GLU A 328 21.10 22.53 -15.42
C GLU A 328 19.92 23.02 -16.28
N SER A 329 18.76 23.24 -15.67
CA SER A 329 17.50 23.50 -16.38
C SER A 329 16.82 24.83 -16.03
N GLY A 330 17.27 25.51 -14.97
CA GLY A 330 16.61 26.70 -14.43
C GLY A 330 15.32 26.40 -13.64
N GLN A 331 14.99 25.12 -13.42
CA GLN A 331 13.74 24.69 -12.81
C GLN A 331 14.01 23.74 -11.63
N ARG A 332 13.10 23.77 -10.65
CA ARG A 332 13.10 22.79 -9.56
C ARG A 332 12.50 21.47 -10.03
N PRO A 333 12.91 20.31 -9.47
CA PRO A 333 12.40 19.02 -9.94
C PRO A 333 10.88 18.88 -9.90
N LEU A 334 10.21 19.37 -8.84
CA LEU A 334 8.75 19.32 -8.76
C LEU A 334 8.06 20.20 -9.81
N GLN A 335 8.63 21.37 -10.12
CA GLN A 335 8.15 22.23 -11.21
C GLN A 335 8.24 21.50 -12.56
N ARG A 336 9.37 20.82 -12.83
CA ARG A 336 9.50 19.98 -14.03
C ARG A 336 8.43 18.90 -14.08
N LEU A 337 8.15 18.22 -12.96
CA LEU A 337 7.10 17.18 -12.90
C LEU A 337 5.70 17.78 -13.14
N GLU A 338 5.44 19.00 -12.67
CA GLU A 338 4.21 19.73 -12.96
C GLU A 338 4.06 20.03 -14.46
N GLU A 339 5.10 20.54 -15.11
CA GLU A 339 5.10 20.84 -16.54
C GLU A 339 4.90 19.59 -17.42
N LEU A 340 5.40 18.44 -16.96
CA LEU A 340 5.19 17.13 -17.59
C LEU A 340 3.84 16.48 -17.25
N GLY A 341 3.01 17.13 -16.41
CA GLY A 341 1.70 16.66 -15.99
C GLY A 341 1.73 15.53 -14.94
N LEU A 342 2.88 15.23 -14.36
CA LEU A 342 3.07 14.19 -13.33
C LEU A 342 2.62 14.66 -11.95
N LEU A 343 2.59 15.96 -11.67
CA LEU A 343 2.01 16.50 -10.44
C LEU A 343 0.48 16.40 -10.47
N ASN A 344 -0.04 15.29 -9.96
CA ASN A 344 -1.48 14.98 -9.92
C ASN A 344 -1.78 13.97 -8.78
N SER A 345 -3.03 13.52 -8.69
CA SER A 345 -3.49 12.66 -7.58
C SER A 345 -2.91 11.24 -7.60
N ALA A 346 -2.23 10.84 -8.67
CA ALA A 346 -1.55 9.57 -8.80
C ALA A 346 -0.06 9.63 -8.40
N LEU A 347 0.49 10.83 -8.16
CA LEU A 347 1.87 11.01 -7.74
C LEU A 347 2.04 10.68 -6.25
N ILE A 348 3.05 9.88 -5.97
CA ILE A 348 3.56 9.58 -4.63
C ILE A 348 5.03 10.05 -4.58
N ALA A 349 5.27 11.23 -4.01
CA ALA A 349 6.60 11.80 -3.87
C ALA A 349 7.29 11.23 -2.62
N VAL A 350 8.41 10.55 -2.78
CA VAL A 350 9.19 9.99 -1.67
C VAL A 350 10.23 11.02 -1.20
N HIS A 351 10.46 11.07 0.11
CA HIS A 351 11.35 11.96 0.85
C HIS A 351 10.84 13.40 1.01
N ALA A 352 10.74 14.15 -0.09
CA ALA A 352 10.23 15.53 -0.13
C ALA A 352 10.79 16.42 1.00
N THR A 353 12.11 16.47 1.15
CA THR A 353 12.80 17.21 2.23
C THR A 353 13.04 18.68 1.88
N GLN A 354 13.12 18.99 0.59
CA GLN A 354 13.48 20.32 0.10
C GLN A 354 12.27 21.08 -0.44
N LEU A 355 11.09 20.97 0.17
CA LEU A 355 9.88 21.64 -0.33
C LEU A 355 9.86 23.13 0.02
N LEU A 356 9.33 23.93 -0.91
CA LEU A 356 8.88 25.30 -0.65
C LEU A 356 7.40 25.31 -0.25
N ASP A 357 6.94 26.38 0.41
CA ASP A 357 5.52 26.56 0.77
C ASP A 357 4.60 26.45 -0.46
N SER A 358 4.99 27.06 -1.59
CA SER A 358 4.23 26.96 -2.84
C SER A 358 4.17 25.55 -3.41
N GLU A 359 5.19 24.72 -3.14
CA GLU A 359 5.23 23.33 -3.59
C GLU A 359 4.37 22.42 -2.70
N ILE A 360 4.28 22.73 -1.41
CA ILE A 360 3.33 22.10 -0.48
C ILE A 360 1.89 22.37 -0.95
N GLU A 361 1.57 23.62 -1.27
CA GLU A 361 0.26 24.01 -1.81
C GLU A 361 -0.03 23.29 -3.15
N ALA A 362 0.96 23.19 -4.03
CA ALA A 362 0.80 22.50 -5.31
C ALA A 362 0.54 20.99 -5.14
N LEU A 363 1.26 20.32 -4.23
CA LEU A 363 1.01 18.91 -3.87
C LEU A 363 -0.40 18.71 -3.32
N ALA A 364 -0.86 19.61 -2.44
CA ALA A 364 -2.19 19.55 -1.86
C ALA A 364 -3.28 19.74 -2.93
N LEU A 365 -3.14 20.75 -3.79
CA LEU A 365 -4.07 21.04 -4.88
C LEU A 365 -4.15 19.89 -5.89
N ALA A 366 -3.01 19.27 -6.19
CA ALA A 366 -2.90 18.12 -7.07
C ALA A 366 -3.51 16.84 -6.46
N GLY A 367 -3.69 16.78 -5.13
CA GLY A 367 -4.09 15.58 -4.42
C GLY A 367 -3.00 14.51 -4.38
N SER A 368 -1.73 14.91 -4.52
CA SER A 368 -0.58 14.01 -4.46
C SER A 368 -0.35 13.51 -3.04
N SER A 369 0.39 12.41 -2.91
CA SER A 369 0.82 11.88 -1.60
C SER A 369 2.32 12.05 -1.41
N VAL A 370 2.75 12.13 -0.15
CA VAL A 370 4.17 12.12 0.24
C VAL A 370 4.47 10.87 1.07
N VAL A 371 5.60 10.21 0.79
CA VAL A 371 6.14 9.16 1.67
C VAL A 371 7.33 9.71 2.43
N HIS A 372 7.16 9.82 3.75
CA HIS A 372 8.19 10.29 4.66
C HIS A 372 9.07 9.12 5.14
N CYS A 373 10.38 9.23 4.89
CA CYS A 373 11.40 8.23 5.28
C CYS A 373 12.39 8.85 6.30
N PRO A 374 11.97 9.17 7.54
CA PRO A 374 12.74 10.03 8.44
C PRO A 374 14.12 9.47 8.77
N ARG A 375 14.24 8.17 9.03
CA ARG A 375 15.53 7.60 9.44
C ARG A 375 16.54 7.57 8.28
N SER A 376 16.07 7.32 7.06
CA SER A 376 16.91 7.44 5.86
C SER A 376 17.38 8.87 5.65
N ASN A 377 16.44 9.83 5.66
CA ASN A 377 16.76 11.24 5.49
C ASN A 377 17.77 11.75 6.54
N LEU A 378 17.63 11.31 7.80
CA LEU A 378 18.58 11.63 8.87
C LEU A 378 19.94 10.97 8.65
N LYS A 379 19.96 9.68 8.31
CA LYS A 379 21.21 8.90 8.15
C LYS A 379 22.06 9.40 6.98
N LEU A 380 21.43 9.83 5.90
CA LEU A 380 22.10 10.36 4.70
C LEU A 380 22.28 11.88 4.73
N ALA A 381 21.84 12.54 5.80
CA ALA A 381 21.81 14.00 5.93
C ALA A 381 21.10 14.69 4.76
N SER A 382 20.05 14.05 4.23
CA SER A 382 19.32 14.51 3.04
C SER A 382 18.48 15.76 3.32
N GLY A 383 17.95 15.89 4.54
CA GLY A 383 17.16 17.04 4.98
C GLY A 383 15.97 16.63 5.84
N ALA A 384 15.10 17.60 6.14
CA ALA A 384 13.92 17.40 6.96
C ALA A 384 12.64 17.63 6.14
N CYS A 385 11.79 16.60 6.05
CA CYS A 385 10.48 16.74 5.40
C CYS A 385 9.55 17.60 6.29
N PRO A 386 8.88 18.64 5.76
CA PRO A 386 7.98 19.53 6.51
C PRO A 386 6.61 18.86 6.72
N VAL A 387 6.59 17.79 7.52
CA VAL A 387 5.41 16.93 7.72
C VAL A 387 4.23 17.70 8.34
N ALA A 388 4.49 18.63 9.26
CA ALA A 388 3.44 19.40 9.92
C ALA A 388 2.71 20.32 8.93
N GLU A 389 3.47 20.99 8.07
CA GLU A 389 3.01 21.89 7.02
C GLU A 389 2.24 21.10 5.94
N LEU A 390 2.77 19.95 5.53
CA LEU A 390 2.10 19.04 4.59
C LEU A 390 0.75 18.56 5.13
N LEU A 391 0.67 18.13 6.40
CA LEU A 391 -0.58 17.72 7.03
C LEU A 391 -1.58 18.88 7.14
N ALA A 392 -1.09 20.08 7.51
CA ALA A 392 -1.93 21.28 7.61
C ALA A 392 -2.52 21.69 6.25
N ALA A 393 -1.76 21.49 5.17
CA ALA A 393 -2.22 21.72 3.80
C ALA A 393 -3.18 20.62 3.27
N GLY A 394 -3.32 19.50 4.00
CA GLY A 394 -4.19 18.38 3.61
C GLY A 394 -3.52 17.38 2.65
N VAL A 395 -2.19 17.39 2.55
CA VAL A 395 -1.45 16.38 1.78
C VAL A 395 -1.53 15.04 2.51
N ASN A 396 -1.81 13.96 1.77
CA ASN A 396 -1.76 12.62 2.33
C ASN A 396 -0.29 12.21 2.57
N ILE A 397 0.03 11.80 3.80
CA ILE A 397 1.38 11.38 4.17
C ILE A 397 1.37 9.92 4.62
N ALA A 398 2.30 9.14 4.09
CA ALA A 398 2.60 7.78 4.53
C ALA A 398 4.04 7.68 5.07
N LEU A 399 4.35 6.59 5.75
CA LEU A 399 5.70 6.28 6.24
C LEU A 399 6.36 5.23 5.35
N GLY A 400 7.66 5.42 5.10
CA GLY A 400 8.52 4.47 4.41
C GLY A 400 9.79 4.21 5.21
N THR A 401 10.36 3.02 5.09
CA THR A 401 11.67 2.71 5.69
C THR A 401 12.83 2.97 4.74
N ASP A 402 12.55 3.13 3.44
CA ASP A 402 13.56 3.08 2.38
C ASP A 402 14.30 1.71 2.41
N GLY A 403 15.51 1.62 1.86
CA GLY A 403 16.36 0.44 1.86
C GLY A 403 17.13 0.21 3.16
N ALA A 404 17.43 -1.05 3.47
CA ALA A 404 18.23 -1.40 4.66
C ALA A 404 19.71 -0.95 4.57
N ALA A 405 20.16 -0.41 3.45
CA ALA A 405 21.50 0.17 3.29
C ALA A 405 21.57 1.66 3.70
N SER A 406 20.42 2.35 3.81
CA SER A 406 20.28 3.75 4.22
C SER A 406 19.48 3.92 5.52
N ASN A 407 19.12 2.85 6.23
CA ASN A 407 18.30 2.90 7.44
C ASN A 407 18.99 2.50 8.77
N ASN A 408 19.26 1.24 9.11
CA ASN A 408 19.45 0.00 8.33
C ASN A 408 18.49 -1.13 8.79
N ARG A 409 17.22 -0.83 9.09
CA ARG A 409 16.16 -1.79 9.45
C ARG A 409 14.87 -1.51 8.69
N LEU A 410 14.00 -2.51 8.57
CA LEU A 410 12.64 -2.36 8.03
C LEU A 410 11.61 -2.25 9.17
N ASP A 411 11.89 -1.37 10.14
CA ASP A 411 11.13 -1.21 11.38
C ASP A 411 10.27 0.07 11.34
N LEU A 412 8.99 -0.09 10.99
CA LEU A 412 8.03 1.02 10.95
C LEU A 412 7.68 1.61 12.31
N TRP A 413 7.86 0.88 13.41
CA TRP A 413 7.67 1.46 14.75
C TRP A 413 8.76 2.47 15.05
N ALA A 414 9.99 2.14 14.66
CA ALA A 414 11.11 3.07 14.74
C ALA A 414 10.91 4.29 13.81
N GLU A 415 10.43 4.09 12.57
CA GLU A 415 10.07 5.22 11.69
C GLU A 415 9.01 6.11 12.31
N MET A 416 7.93 5.53 12.83
CA MET A 416 6.82 6.27 13.44
C MET A 416 7.28 7.07 14.67
N ASN A 417 8.14 6.46 15.50
CA ASN A 417 8.73 7.16 16.65
C ASN A 417 9.63 8.32 16.21
N THR A 418 10.51 8.09 15.23
CA THR A 418 11.38 9.14 14.70
C THR A 418 10.57 10.26 14.07
N ALA A 419 9.57 9.95 13.24
CA ALA A 419 8.66 10.93 12.64
C ALA A 419 7.98 11.81 13.71
N ALA A 420 7.43 11.18 14.75
CA ALA A 420 6.67 11.88 15.79
C ALA A 420 7.53 12.79 16.67
N LEU A 421 8.79 12.43 16.92
CA LEU A 421 9.71 13.21 17.76
C LEU A 421 10.48 14.25 16.94
N PHE A 422 11.05 13.83 15.81
CA PHE A 422 11.80 14.73 14.94
C PHE A 422 10.87 15.75 14.27
N GLY A 423 9.65 15.36 13.90
CA GLY A 423 8.65 16.29 13.36
C GLY A 423 8.35 17.46 14.30
N LYS A 424 8.27 17.22 15.62
CA LYS A 424 8.12 18.29 16.63
C LYS A 424 9.30 19.25 16.65
N GLN A 425 10.52 18.71 16.56
CA GLN A 425 11.74 19.51 16.50
C GLN A 425 11.76 20.37 15.22
N ILE A 426 11.32 19.85 14.08
CA ILE A 426 11.29 20.60 12.83
C ILE A 426 10.21 21.67 12.86
N ALA A 427 9.00 21.33 13.30
CA ALA A 427 7.88 22.27 13.43
C ALA A 427 8.05 23.30 14.56
N GLN A 428 9.07 23.14 15.42
CA GLN A 428 9.24 23.90 16.66
C GLN A 428 7.97 23.92 17.52
N ASN A 429 7.22 22.81 17.50
CA ASN A 429 5.94 22.64 18.17
C ASN A 429 5.94 21.31 18.94
N PRO A 430 5.74 21.32 20.28
CA PRO A 430 5.70 20.09 21.07
C PRO A 430 4.37 19.32 20.96
N GLU A 431 3.30 19.93 20.42
CA GLU A 431 2.04 19.26 20.08
C GLU A 431 2.17 18.53 18.74
#